data_AF-A0A538HQU5-F1
#
_entry.id   AF-A0A538HQU5-F1
#
_cell.length_a   1.000
_cell.length_b   1.000
_cell.length_c   1.000
_cell.angle_alpha   90.00
_cell.angle_beta   90.00
_cell.angle_gamma   90.00
#
_symmetry.space_group_name_H-M   'P 1'
#
loop_
_entity.id
_entity.type
_entity.pdbx_description
1 polymer ?
#
loop_
_entity_poly.entity_id
_entity_poly.type
_entity_poly.pdbx_seq_one_letter_code
_entity_poly.pdbx_strand_id
1 'polypeptide(L)' 'MPLPKKASYVVVGAGIHGLSTAYHLAKELQTRGVGSGEDIVVLDKSHPGAGASGIACGVVRN' A
#
# COMPACT_ATOMS: atom_id res chain seq x y z
N MET A 1 0.48 -13.80 10.47
CA MET A 1 0.92 -12.75 11.42
C MET A 1 -0.33 -12.13 12.03
N PRO A 2 -0.41 -11.95 13.35
CA PRO A 2 -1.50 -11.18 13.96
C PRO A 2 -1.42 -9.72 13.52
N LEU A 3 -2.57 -9.04 13.44
CA LEU A 3 -2.62 -7.60 13.17
C LEU A 3 -1.85 -6.84 14.28
N PRO A 4 -1.03 -5.84 13.93
CA PRO A 4 -0.35 -5.03 14.93
C PRO A 4 -1.36 -4.21 15.74
N LYS A 5 -1.09 -4.04 17.05
CA LYS A 5 -1.97 -3.26 17.95
C LYS A 5 -1.97 -1.75 17.65
N LYS A 6 -0.91 -1.26 17.01
CA LYS A 6 -0.70 0.13 16.60
C LYS A 6 0.20 0.15 15.36
N ALA A 7 0.03 1.15 14.50
CA ALA A 7 0.89 1.39 13.35
C ALA A 7 1.02 2.90 13.12
N SER A 8 2.21 3.34 12.71
CA SER A 8 2.49 4.74 12.39
C SER A 8 1.78 5.16 11.10
N TYR A 9 1.66 4.23 10.16
CA TYR A 9 1.03 4.43 8.86
C TYR A 9 0.09 3.26 8.55
N VAL A 10 -1.14 3.58 8.18
CA VAL A 10 -2.14 2.62 7.72
C VAL A 10 -2.70 3.09 6.38
N VAL A 11 -2.54 2.27 5.35
CA VAL A 11 -3.16 2.50 4.04
C VAL A 11 -4.37 1.58 3.92
N VAL A 12 -5.55 2.16 3.70
CA VAL A 12 -6.81 1.40 3.59
C VAL A 12 -7.18 1.24 2.12
N GLY A 13 -7.19 -0.02 1.68
CA GLY A 13 -7.45 -0.47 0.31
C GLY A 13 -6.17 -0.93 -0.40
N ALA A 14 -6.15 -2.18 -0.85
CA ALA A 14 -5.06 -2.76 -1.64
C ALA A 14 -5.35 -2.74 -3.15
N GLY A 15 -5.93 -1.63 -3.64
CA GLY A 15 -5.97 -1.29 -5.06
C GLY A 15 -4.67 -0.62 -5.52
N ILE A 16 -4.57 -0.30 -6.82
CA ILE A 16 -3.33 0.24 -7.41
C ILE A 16 -2.85 1.53 -6.74
N HIS A 17 -3.75 2.43 -6.37
CA HIS A 17 -3.39 3.65 -5.65
C HIS A 17 -2.88 3.35 -4.25
N GLY A 18 -3.58 2.52 -3.47
CA GLY A 18 -3.17 2.20 -2.10
C GLY A 18 -1.82 1.49 -2.06
N LEU A 19 -1.60 0.50 -2.93
CA LEU A 19 -0.32 -0.18 -3.03
C LEU A 19 0.80 0.75 -3.51
N SER A 20 0.53 1.62 -4.49
CA SER A 20 1.50 2.62 -4.94
C SER A 20 1.85 3.63 -3.85
N THR A 21 0.87 4.09 -3.07
CA THR A 21 1.08 4.98 -1.94
C THR A 21 1.94 4.30 -0.87
N ALA A 22 1.61 3.08 -0.47
CA ALA A 22 2.39 2.33 0.52
C ALA A 22 3.85 2.13 0.06
N TYR A 23 4.04 1.73 -1.20
CA TYR A 23 5.36 1.54 -1.80
C TYR A 23 6.19 2.83 -1.81
N HIS A 24 5.64 3.94 -2.32
CA HIS A 24 6.37 5.20 -2.40
C HIS A 24 6.63 5.80 -1.01
N LEU A 25 5.71 5.62 -0.06
CA LEU A 25 5.93 6.00 1.33
C LEU A 25 7.10 5.24 1.94
N ALA A 26 7.14 3.91 1.79
CA ALA A 26 8.26 3.09 2.28
C ALA A 26 9.59 3.56 1.68
N LYS A 27 9.62 3.77 0.36
CA LYS A 27 10.80 4.26 -0.35
C LYS A 27 11.27 5.63 0.14
N GLU A 28 10.34 6.55 0.38
CA GLU A 28 10.66 7.89 0.85
C GLU A 28 11.19 7.89 2.29
N LEU A 29 10.57 7.11 3.19
CA LEU A 29 11.03 6.95 4.57
C LEU A 29 12.46 6.40 4.63
N GLN A 30 12.73 5.38 3.81
CA GLN A 30 14.05 4.77 3.70
C GLN A 30 15.07 5.76 3.13
N THR A 31 14.73 6.49 2.05
CA THR A 31 15.60 7.49 1.41
C THR A 31 15.97 8.62 2.39
N ARG A 32 15.02 9.05 3.22
CA ARG A 32 15.25 10.09 4.24
C ARG A 32 15.98 9.59 5.49
N GLY A 33 16.16 8.27 5.64
CA GLY A 33 16.78 7.67 6.82
C GLY A 33 15.91 7.78 8.10
N VAL A 34 14.60 7.97 7.96
CA VAL A 34 13.67 8.15 9.10
C VAL A 34 12.78 6.93 9.37
N GLY A 35 12.90 5.87 8.56
CA GLY A 35 12.22 4.59 8.78
C GLY A 35 12.52 3.59 7.67
N SER A 36 12.39 2.29 7.94
CA SER A 36 12.56 1.25 6.93
C SER A 36 11.33 1.08 6.02
N GLY A 37 10.16 1.55 6.46
CA GLY A 37 8.88 1.37 5.78
C GLY A 37 8.24 -0.01 6.01
N GLU A 38 8.89 -0.91 6.75
CA GLU A 38 8.38 -2.27 7.04
C GLU A 38 7.18 -2.27 7.99
N ASP A 39 6.95 -1.18 8.72
CA ASP A 39 5.85 -1.00 9.66
C ASP A 39 4.60 -0.35 9.04
N ILE A 40 4.61 -0.09 7.72
CA ILE A 40 3.44 0.37 6.99
C ILE A 40 2.44 -0.78 6.85
N VAL A 41 1.23 -0.58 7.36
CA VAL A 41 0.15 -1.58 7.28
C VAL A 41 -0.77 -1.26 6.12
N VAL A 42 -0.95 -2.20 5.20
CA VAL A 42 -2.01 -2.12 4.18
C VAL A 42 -3.17 -3.02 4.59
N LEU A 43 -4.34 -2.43 4.79
CA LEU A 43 -5.58 -3.15 5.12
C LEU A 43 -6.47 -3.23 3.88
N ASP A 44 -6.89 -4.43 3.51
CA ASP A 44 -7.89 -4.63 2.47
C ASP A 44 -9.09 -5.39 3.03
N LYS A 45 -10.28 -5.12 2.49
CA LYS A 45 -11.52 -5.79 2.90
C LYS A 45 -11.54 -7.26 2.48
N SER A 46 -10.94 -7.61 1.34
CA SER A 46 -11.03 -8.94 0.75
C SER A 46 -9.65 -9.48 0.38
N HIS A 47 -9.04 -8.95 -0.67
CA HIS A 47 -7.72 -9.32 -1.16
C HIS A 47 -7.18 -8.21 -2.08
N PRO A 48 -5.86 -8.12 -2.30
CA PRO A 48 -5.29 -7.16 -3.23
C PRO A 48 -5.96 -7.21 -4.60
N GLY A 49 -6.27 -6.02 -5.14
CA GLY A 49 -6.94 -5.89 -6.43
C GLY A 49 -8.42 -6.29 -6.46
N ALA A 50 -9.09 -6.60 -5.34
CA ALA A 50 -10.51 -7.01 -5.34
C ALA A 50 -11.51 -5.98 -5.91
N GLY A 51 -11.10 -4.72 -6.10
CA GLY A 51 -11.91 -3.64 -6.67
C GLY A 51 -11.58 -3.35 -8.14
N ALA A 52 -11.74 -2.07 -8.53
CA ALA A 52 -11.56 -1.63 -9.92
C ALA A 52 -10.20 -2.01 -10.54
N SER A 53 -9.13 -2.05 -9.73
CA SER A 53 -7.80 -2.43 -10.22
C SER A 53 -7.71 -3.86 -10.76
N GLY A 54 -8.43 -4.82 -10.17
CA GLY A 54 -8.37 -6.23 -10.61
C GLY A 54 -9.17 -6.54 -11.87
N ILE A 55 -10.06 -5.63 -12.29
CA ILE A 55 -10.87 -5.77 -13.52
C ILE A 55 -10.47 -4.75 -14.60
N ALA A 56 -9.46 -3.93 -14.34
CA ALA A 56 -8.98 -2.96 -15.30
C ALA A 56 -8.31 -3.68 -16.48
N CYS A 57 -8.50 -3.16 -17.71
CA CYS A 57 -7.80 -3.64 -18.90
C CYS A 57 -6.27 -3.43 -18.83
N GLY A 58 -5.81 -2.56 -17.93
CA GLY A 58 -4.39 -2.28 -17.74
C GLY A 58 -3.75 -1.42 -18.83
N VAL A 59 -4.56 -0.75 -19.65
CA VAL A 59 -4.05 0.16 -20.69
C VAL A 59 -3.42 1.39 -20.03
N VAL A 60 -2.14 1.60 -20.30
CA VAL A 60 -1.40 2.81 -19.96
C VAL A 60 -1.13 3.58 -21.25
N ARG A 61 -1.69 4.78 -21.36
CA ARG A 61 -1.54 5.70 -22.50
C ARG A 61 -1.36 7.12 -21.98
N ASN A 62 -0.75 7.98 -22.79
CA ASN A 62 -0.47 9.38 -22.46
C ASN A 62 -1.61 10.29 -22.94
#